data_AF-A0A970JF77-F1
#
_entry.id   AF-A0A970JF77-F1
#
_cell.length_a   1.000
_cell.length_b   1.000
_cell.length_c   1.000
_cell.angle_alpha   90.00
_cell.angle_beta   90.00
_cell.angle_gamma   90.00
#
_symmetry.space_group_name_H-M   'P 1'
#
loop_
_entity.id
_entity.type
_entity.pdbx_description
1 polymer ?
#
loop_
_entity_poly.entity_id
_entity_poly.type
_entity_poly.pdbx_seq_one_letter_code
_entity_poly.pdbx_strand_id
1 'polypeptide(L)'
;MGMVGSVLAAGLVYASKKFAVETDPTADEIEEVLPGANCGACGYAGCRAFAEAAADGKAPVDGCPVGGVTVAKLVAQILGVEAVEGTHRKVAQVLCKGGRAEAKLHAEWIGPRDCRVAQNTQNGSFKACSYGCLGLGTCVAACPFDAMYMDENGLPVVIEEKCTGCGMCVRACPRDIIVLAEEPQGVHIRCRSLALGKDVRGVCSVGCIACRRCEKECPVNAITVEDNLARIDYDKCINCRRCVAVCPMNTIEYQEGKPVLKKKRAS
;
A
#
# COMPACT_ATOMS: atom_id res chain seq x y z
N MET A 1 -8.91 55.02 -13.05
CA MET A 1 -8.92 53.76 -12.27
C MET A 1 -10.22 52.97 -12.45
N GLY A 2 -11.42 53.56 -12.30
CA GLY A 2 -12.70 52.82 -12.41
C GLY A 2 -13.01 52.20 -13.79
N MET A 3 -12.77 52.93 -14.89
CA MET A 3 -13.09 52.46 -16.25
C MET A 3 -12.31 51.19 -16.65
N VAL A 4 -11.03 51.13 -16.29
CA VAL A 4 -10.20 49.95 -16.55
C VAL A 4 -10.71 48.74 -15.74
N GLY A 5 -11.10 48.95 -14.49
CA GLY A 5 -11.72 47.92 -13.65
C GLY A 5 -13.02 47.37 -14.24
N SER A 6 -13.89 48.23 -14.77
CA SER A 6 -15.15 47.81 -15.39
C SER A 6 -14.93 46.99 -16.67
N VAL A 7 -13.96 47.36 -17.50
CA VAL A 7 -13.63 46.61 -18.73
C VAL A 7 -13.05 45.24 -18.40
N LEU A 8 -12.14 45.15 -17.43
CA LEU A 8 -11.58 43.88 -16.98
C LEU A 8 -12.64 42.98 -16.34
N ALA A 9 -13.54 43.53 -15.53
CA ALA A 9 -14.65 42.78 -14.93
C ALA A 9 -15.63 42.24 -16.00
N ALA A 10 -16.00 43.06 -16.99
CA ALA A 10 -16.83 42.62 -18.10
C ALA A 10 -16.14 41.51 -18.92
N GLY A 11 -14.83 41.63 -19.15
CA GLY A 11 -14.02 40.60 -19.79
C GLY A 11 -14.00 39.28 -19.02
N LEU A 12 -13.84 39.32 -17.69
CA LEU A 12 -13.87 38.13 -16.83
C LEU A 12 -15.25 37.47 -16.81
N VAL A 13 -16.34 38.25 -16.75
CA VAL A 13 -17.71 37.70 -16.81
C VAL A 13 -17.98 37.06 -18.17
N TYR A 14 -17.54 37.69 -19.26
CA TYR A 14 -17.67 37.13 -20.60
C TYR A 14 -16.89 35.83 -20.72
N ALA A 15 -15.62 35.82 -20.29
CA ALA A 15 -14.78 34.62 -20.31
C ALA A 15 -15.40 33.50 -19.44
N SER A 16 -15.85 33.81 -18.22
CA SER A 16 -16.48 32.85 -17.32
C SER A 16 -17.71 32.19 -17.95
N LYS A 17 -18.56 32.94 -18.64
CA LYS A 17 -19.73 32.36 -19.34
C LYS A 17 -19.35 31.63 -20.62
N LYS A 18 -18.37 32.13 -21.37
CA LYS A 18 -17.91 31.55 -22.64
C LYS A 18 -17.23 30.19 -22.44
N PHE A 19 -16.52 30.03 -21.32
CA PHE A 19 -15.76 28.83 -20.97
C PHE A 19 -16.39 28.05 -19.81
N ALA A 20 -17.64 28.35 -19.42
CA ALA A 20 -18.38 27.54 -18.48
C ALA A 20 -18.60 26.16 -19.10
N VAL A 21 -18.05 25.13 -18.46
CA VAL A 21 -18.25 23.73 -18.82
C VAL A 21 -19.53 23.27 -18.13
N GLU A 22 -20.44 22.61 -18.85
CA GLU A 22 -21.57 21.91 -18.24
C GLU A 22 -21.00 20.78 -17.37
N THR A 23 -21.18 20.92 -16.05
CA THR A 23 -20.85 19.86 -15.10
C THR A 23 -22.00 18.87 -15.03
N ASP A 24 -21.69 17.57 -15.08
CA ASP A 24 -22.66 16.55 -14.75
C ASP A 24 -23.03 16.72 -13.26
N PRO A 25 -24.32 16.97 -12.92
CA PRO A 25 -24.74 17.13 -11.53
C PRO A 25 -24.39 15.91 -10.67
N THR A 26 -24.29 14.72 -11.27
CA THR A 26 -23.85 13.50 -10.60
C THR A 26 -22.40 13.59 -10.13
N ALA A 27 -21.52 14.20 -10.94
CA ALA A 27 -20.11 14.39 -10.57
C ALA A 27 -19.95 15.42 -9.44
N ASP A 28 -20.82 16.44 -9.38
CA ASP A 28 -20.88 17.38 -8.26
C ASP A 28 -21.26 16.65 -6.95
N GLU A 29 -22.32 15.83 -6.98
CA GLU A 29 -22.76 15.03 -5.82
C GLU A 29 -21.68 14.05 -5.35
N ILE A 30 -21.00 13.38 -6.29
CA ILE A 30 -19.90 12.46 -5.95
C ILE A 30 -18.74 13.24 -5.33
N GLU A 31 -18.37 14.41 -5.85
CA GLU A 31 -17.27 15.18 -5.28
C GLU A 31 -17.52 15.59 -3.83
N GLU A 32 -18.75 15.98 -3.49
CA GLU A 32 -19.13 16.39 -2.13
C GLU A 32 -18.93 15.28 -1.08
N VAL A 33 -19.11 14.02 -1.46
CA VAL A 33 -18.92 12.88 -0.55
C VAL A 33 -17.47 12.37 -0.50
N LEU A 34 -16.58 12.90 -1.35
CA LEU A 34 -15.16 12.53 -1.32
C LEU A 34 -14.42 13.23 -0.18
N PRO A 35 -13.27 12.70 0.28
CA PRO A 35 -12.47 13.33 1.33
C PRO A 35 -11.86 14.71 1.00
N GLY A 36 -12.01 15.22 -0.24
CA GLY A 36 -11.44 16.51 -0.67
C GLY A 36 -9.91 16.60 -0.70
N ALA A 37 -9.20 15.50 -0.43
CA ALA A 37 -7.75 15.49 -0.22
C ALA A 37 -6.91 15.68 -1.50
N ASN A 38 -7.51 15.56 -2.70
CA ASN A 38 -6.84 15.71 -4.00
C ASN A 38 -5.49 14.97 -4.12
N CYS A 39 -5.39 13.79 -3.51
CA CYS A 39 -4.11 13.13 -3.25
C CYS A 39 -3.62 12.19 -4.37
N GLY A 40 -4.44 11.95 -5.39
CA GLY A 40 -4.13 11.06 -6.51
C GLY A 40 -3.84 9.61 -6.14
N ALA A 41 -4.33 9.14 -4.99
CA ALA A 41 -4.16 7.74 -4.56
C ALA A 41 -4.99 6.77 -5.42
N CYS A 42 -6.15 7.21 -5.93
CA CYS A 42 -7.00 6.45 -6.84
C CYS A 42 -6.52 6.45 -8.31
N GLY A 43 -5.42 7.16 -8.63
CA GLY A 43 -4.88 7.27 -10.00
C GLY A 43 -5.43 8.45 -10.81
N TYR A 44 -6.38 9.21 -10.29
CA TYR A 44 -6.92 10.42 -10.91
C TYR A 44 -6.23 11.68 -10.38
N ALA A 45 -6.27 12.78 -11.15
CA ALA A 45 -5.59 14.04 -10.82
C ALA A 45 -6.10 14.72 -9.53
N GLY A 46 -7.35 14.42 -9.13
CA GLY A 46 -7.99 15.02 -7.96
C GLY A 46 -9.36 14.39 -7.68
N CYS A 47 -10.04 14.89 -6.65
CA CYS A 47 -11.38 14.44 -6.25
C CYS A 47 -12.40 14.68 -7.38
N ARG A 48 -12.44 15.89 -7.96
CA ARG A 48 -13.25 16.19 -9.16
C ARG A 48 -13.03 15.20 -10.31
N ALA A 49 -11.77 14.94 -10.68
CA ALA A 49 -11.46 14.04 -11.79
C ALA A 49 -11.88 12.59 -11.53
N PHE A 50 -11.82 12.12 -10.27
CA PHE A 50 -12.39 10.83 -9.90
C PHE A 50 -13.92 10.86 -9.96
N ALA A 51 -14.55 11.93 -9.48
CA ALA A 51 -16.00 12.08 -9.48
C ALA A 51 -16.60 12.07 -10.89
N GLU A 52 -15.99 12.82 -11.82
CA GLU A 52 -16.36 12.79 -13.25
C GLU A 52 -16.18 11.40 -13.84
N ALA A 53 -15.06 10.73 -13.56
CA ALA A 53 -14.82 9.38 -14.06
C ALA A 53 -15.79 8.35 -13.47
N ALA A 54 -16.20 8.50 -12.21
CA ALA A 54 -17.20 7.64 -11.56
C ALA A 54 -18.60 7.87 -12.15
N ALA A 55 -19.00 9.13 -12.37
CA ALA A 55 -20.24 9.50 -13.06
C ALA A 55 -20.30 8.91 -14.48
N ASP A 56 -19.18 8.96 -15.20
CA ASP A 56 -19.02 8.37 -16.54
C ASP A 56 -18.95 6.82 -16.54
N GLY A 57 -18.99 6.17 -15.38
CA GLY A 57 -18.80 4.71 -15.26
C GLY A 57 -17.39 4.21 -15.62
N LYS A 58 -16.41 5.11 -15.72
CA LYS A 58 -14.99 4.80 -16.02
C LYS A 58 -14.17 4.50 -14.76
N ALA A 59 -14.67 4.87 -13.57
CA ALA A 59 -14.06 4.57 -12.28
C ALA A 59 -14.99 3.67 -11.45
N PRO A 60 -14.45 2.70 -10.69
CA PRO A 60 -15.26 1.89 -9.80
C PRO A 60 -15.72 2.70 -8.57
N VAL A 61 -16.90 2.36 -8.03
CA VAL A 61 -17.51 3.05 -6.88
C VAL A 61 -16.64 3.02 -5.62
N ASP A 62 -15.85 1.96 -5.45
CA ASP A 62 -14.90 1.76 -4.34
C ASP A 62 -13.48 2.26 -4.67
N GLY A 63 -13.33 3.03 -5.75
CA GLY A 63 -12.03 3.46 -6.26
C GLY A 63 -11.29 4.48 -5.39
N CYS A 64 -11.94 5.12 -4.41
CA CYS A 64 -11.30 6.05 -3.48
C CYS A 64 -10.74 5.29 -2.24
N PRO A 65 -9.43 4.99 -2.19
CA PRO A 65 -8.88 4.23 -1.06
C PRO A 65 -8.96 5.01 0.26
N VAL A 66 -8.79 6.34 0.21
CA VAL A 66 -8.82 7.20 1.40
C VAL A 66 -10.20 7.25 2.03
N GLY A 67 -11.24 7.32 1.19
CA GLY A 67 -12.63 7.31 1.65
C GLY A 67 -13.12 5.93 2.09
N GLY A 68 -12.49 4.88 1.56
CA GLY A 68 -12.79 3.49 1.90
C GLY A 68 -14.27 3.14 1.68
N VAL A 69 -14.75 2.20 2.50
CA VAL A 69 -16.12 1.65 2.39
C VAL A 69 -17.19 2.72 2.60
N THR A 70 -16.94 3.70 3.46
CA THR A 70 -17.91 4.77 3.76
C THR A 70 -18.20 5.58 2.51
N VAL A 71 -17.16 6.05 1.83
CA VAL A 71 -17.31 6.80 0.56
C VAL A 71 -17.85 5.91 -0.54
N ALA A 72 -17.39 4.66 -0.64
CA ALA A 72 -17.89 3.72 -1.64
C ALA A 72 -19.42 3.53 -1.59
N LYS A 73 -19.98 3.45 -0.38
CA LYS A 73 -21.43 3.35 -0.17
C LYS A 73 -22.18 4.60 -0.61
N LEU A 74 -21.64 5.79 -0.30
CA LEU A 74 -22.24 7.06 -0.70
C LEU A 74 -22.23 7.22 -2.23
N VAL A 75 -21.10 6.91 -2.86
CA VAL A 75 -20.96 6.95 -4.33
C VAL A 75 -21.90 5.94 -5.01
N ALA A 76 -22.00 4.71 -4.47
CA ALA A 76 -22.93 3.71 -4.99
C ALA A 76 -24.40 4.18 -4.87
N GLN A 77 -24.76 4.83 -3.76
CA GLN A 77 -26.09 5.40 -3.56
C GLN A 77 -26.41 6.51 -4.57
N ILE A 78 -25.44 7.40 -4.84
CA ILE A 78 -25.60 8.47 -5.85
C ILE A 78 -25.79 7.88 -7.25
N LEU A 79 -25.00 6.87 -7.61
CA LEU A 79 -25.06 6.23 -8.92
C LEU A 79 -26.21 5.21 -9.09
N GLY A 80 -26.98 4.96 -8.02
CA GLY A 80 -28.08 3.98 -8.05
C GLY A 80 -27.62 2.54 -8.29
N VAL A 81 -26.38 2.20 -7.95
CA VAL A 81 -25.81 0.85 -8.08
C VAL A 81 -25.74 0.16 -6.72
N GLU A 82 -25.79 -1.17 -6.72
CA GLU A 82 -25.64 -1.92 -5.47
C GLU A 82 -24.25 -1.68 -4.86
N ALA A 83 -24.22 -1.41 -3.56
CA ALA A 83 -22.96 -1.24 -2.84
C ALA A 83 -22.16 -2.54 -2.91
N VAL A 84 -20.87 -2.42 -3.25
CA VAL A 84 -19.98 -3.59 -3.35
C VAL A 84 -19.82 -4.21 -1.96
N GLU A 85 -20.50 -5.34 -1.72
CA GLU A 85 -20.28 -6.16 -0.54
C GLU A 85 -18.87 -6.73 -0.56
N GLY A 86 -18.17 -6.72 0.58
CA GLY A 86 -16.86 -7.34 0.72
C GLY A 86 -15.66 -6.46 0.34
N THR A 87 -15.84 -5.14 0.18
CA THR A 87 -14.71 -4.21 0.10
C THR A 87 -14.04 -4.10 1.47
N HIS A 88 -13.05 -4.97 1.71
CA HIS A 88 -12.25 -4.88 2.91
C HIS A 88 -11.27 -3.72 2.78
N ARG A 89 -11.18 -2.92 3.85
CA ARG A 89 -10.13 -1.91 4.00
C ARG A 89 -8.78 -2.58 3.75
N LYS A 90 -7.93 -1.93 2.96
CA LYS A 90 -6.56 -2.37 2.75
C LYS A 90 -5.62 -1.69 3.73
N VAL A 91 -4.63 -2.44 4.22
CA VAL A 91 -3.62 -2.00 5.18
C VAL A 91 -2.24 -2.27 4.60
N ALA A 92 -1.33 -1.32 4.77
CA ALA A 92 0.05 -1.46 4.33
C ALA A 92 0.78 -2.53 5.15
N GLN A 93 1.50 -3.42 4.47
CA GLN A 93 2.26 -4.51 5.06
C GLN A 93 3.70 -4.46 4.57
N VAL A 94 4.63 -4.36 5.52
CA VAL A 94 6.07 -4.36 5.25
C VAL A 94 6.57 -5.80 5.16
N LEU A 95 7.16 -6.17 4.02
CA LEU A 95 7.68 -7.50 3.70
C LEU A 95 9.18 -7.60 4.01
N CYS A 96 9.60 -7.06 5.14
CA CYS A 96 10.97 -7.14 5.62
C CYS A 96 11.00 -7.11 7.15
N LYS A 97 11.39 -8.23 7.76
CA LYS A 97 11.65 -8.35 9.22
C LYS A 97 13.12 -8.19 9.57
N GLY A 98 14.02 -8.22 8.58
CA GLY A 98 15.45 -8.14 8.83
C GLY A 98 15.89 -6.71 9.13
N GLY A 99 15.83 -6.28 10.39
CA GLY A 99 16.25 -4.95 10.85
C GLY A 99 17.76 -4.86 11.03
N ARG A 100 18.21 -4.05 12.00
CA ARG A 100 19.63 -3.90 12.36
C ARG A 100 20.15 -5.09 13.16
N ALA A 101 19.31 -5.72 13.97
CA ALA A 101 19.68 -6.87 14.79
C ALA A 101 19.85 -8.15 13.95
N GLU A 102 19.07 -8.30 12.87
CA GLU A 102 19.02 -9.54 12.10
C GLU A 102 19.86 -9.50 10.82
N ALA A 103 19.92 -8.34 10.15
CA ALA A 103 20.57 -8.19 8.86
C ALA A 103 21.91 -7.45 8.99
N LYS A 104 22.98 -8.11 8.54
CA LYS A 104 24.34 -7.54 8.58
C LYS A 104 24.43 -6.27 7.75
N LEU A 105 25.23 -5.33 8.24
CA LEU A 105 25.67 -4.16 7.47
C LEU A 105 27.03 -4.49 6.85
N HIS A 106 27.28 -3.96 5.65
CA HIS A 106 28.62 -4.01 5.04
C HIS A 106 29.24 -2.62 4.88
N ALA A 107 28.46 -1.57 5.10
CA ALA A 107 28.91 -0.19 5.13
C ALA A 107 28.07 0.63 6.12
N GLU A 108 28.60 1.76 6.57
CA GLU A 108 27.87 2.77 7.31
C GLU A 108 27.19 3.76 6.35
N TRP A 109 25.95 4.15 6.66
CA TRP A 109 25.25 5.16 5.87
C TRP A 109 25.61 6.56 6.36
N ILE A 110 26.30 7.31 5.51
CA ILE A 110 26.60 8.73 5.71
C ILE A 110 25.94 9.51 4.57
N GLY A 111 24.79 10.10 4.85
CA GLY A 111 24.02 10.85 3.85
C GLY A 111 22.62 11.21 4.34
N PRO A 112 21.80 11.86 3.49
CA PRO A 112 20.42 12.20 3.81
C PRO A 112 19.61 10.95 4.19
N ARG A 113 18.63 11.11 5.08
CA ARG A 113 17.69 10.02 5.41
C ARG A 113 16.65 9.87 4.31
N ASP A 114 17.06 9.31 3.17
CA ASP A 114 16.19 8.97 2.04
C ASP A 114 16.63 7.65 1.38
N CYS A 115 15.76 6.65 1.41
CA CYS A 115 15.94 5.36 0.78
C CYS A 115 16.24 5.45 -0.73
N ARG A 116 15.68 6.45 -1.44
CA ARG A 116 15.88 6.62 -2.89
C ARG A 116 17.31 7.05 -3.19
N VAL A 117 17.85 7.96 -2.39
CA VAL A 117 19.25 8.39 -2.50
C VAL A 117 20.17 7.22 -2.16
N ALA A 118 19.88 6.49 -1.08
CA ALA A 118 20.67 5.33 -0.70
C ALA A 118 20.62 4.17 -1.71
N GLN A 119 19.50 3.96 -2.40
CA GLN A 119 19.41 2.94 -3.45
C GLN A 119 20.20 3.30 -4.72
N ASN A 120 20.40 4.59 -4.99
CA ASN A 120 21.13 5.06 -6.16
C ASN A 120 22.62 5.35 -5.87
N THR A 121 23.06 5.13 -4.62
CA THR A 121 24.43 5.37 -4.16
C THR A 121 24.96 4.12 -3.44
N GLN A 122 26.28 4.05 -3.18
CA GLN A 122 26.91 2.91 -2.48
C GLN A 122 26.48 1.52 -2.97
N ASN A 123 26.57 1.27 -4.28
CA ASN A 123 26.19 -0.01 -4.91
C ASN A 123 24.75 -0.49 -4.55
N GLY A 124 23.89 0.45 -4.19
CA GLY A 124 22.47 0.29 -3.96
C GLY A 124 22.04 -0.23 -2.61
N SER A 125 22.94 -0.50 -1.65
CA SER A 125 22.58 -0.85 -0.26
C SER A 125 23.78 -0.71 0.66
N PHE A 126 23.61 -0.20 1.88
CA PHE A 126 24.62 -0.32 2.95
C PHE A 126 24.37 -1.55 3.85
N LYS A 127 23.19 -2.18 3.71
CA LYS A 127 22.91 -3.51 4.28
C LYS A 127 23.49 -4.57 3.35
N ALA A 128 24.04 -5.64 3.92
CA ALA A 128 24.50 -6.81 3.16
C ALA A 128 23.37 -7.47 2.34
N CYS A 129 22.11 -7.30 2.75
CA CYS A 129 20.97 -7.65 1.92
C CYS A 129 20.62 -6.52 0.95
N SER A 130 20.64 -6.81 -0.36
CA SER A 130 20.28 -5.87 -1.43
C SER A 130 18.77 -5.72 -1.68
N TYR A 131 17.92 -6.52 -1.02
CA TYR A 131 16.47 -6.51 -1.23
C TYR A 131 15.70 -5.88 -0.05
N GLY A 132 16.28 -5.92 1.14
CA GLY A 132 15.59 -5.55 2.37
C GLY A 132 15.40 -4.05 2.55
N CYS A 133 14.64 -3.70 3.60
CA CYS A 133 14.46 -2.34 4.05
C CYS A 133 15.81 -1.69 4.37
N LEU A 134 16.05 -0.49 3.82
CA LEU A 134 17.23 0.32 4.10
C LEU A 134 17.15 1.02 5.47
N GLY A 135 15.93 1.26 5.98
CA GLY A 135 15.74 1.86 7.31
C GLY A 135 15.91 3.39 7.38
N LEU A 136 15.76 4.09 6.24
CA LEU A 136 15.86 5.55 6.18
C LEU A 136 14.51 6.28 6.24
N GLY A 137 13.38 5.56 6.21
CA GLY A 137 12.07 6.14 6.53
C GLY A 137 11.38 6.94 5.43
N THR A 138 11.78 6.83 4.15
CA THR A 138 11.06 7.49 3.04
C THR A 138 9.57 7.14 2.99
N CYS A 139 9.19 5.91 3.32
CA CYS A 139 7.78 5.49 3.40
C CYS A 139 7.02 6.16 4.55
N VAL A 140 7.69 6.44 5.67
CA VAL A 140 7.13 7.16 6.81
C VAL A 140 6.88 8.62 6.42
N ALA A 141 7.88 9.28 5.83
CA ALA A 141 7.75 10.66 5.35
C ALA A 141 6.70 10.82 4.23
N ALA A 142 6.43 9.76 3.46
CA ALA A 142 5.43 9.75 2.41
C ALA A 142 3.99 9.51 2.91
N CYS A 143 3.79 9.17 4.19
CA CYS A 143 2.47 8.92 4.74
C CYS A 143 1.83 10.22 5.23
N PRO A 144 0.72 10.71 4.63
CA PRO A 144 0.07 11.95 5.07
C PRO A 144 -0.89 11.74 6.25
N PHE A 145 -1.02 10.50 6.74
CA PHE A 145 -1.99 10.10 7.76
C PHE A 145 -1.30 9.71 9.09
N ASP A 146 0.01 9.94 9.21
CA ASP A 146 0.82 9.51 10.37
C ASP A 146 0.60 8.05 10.76
N ALA A 147 0.39 7.20 9.75
CA ALA A 147 0.09 5.78 9.92
C ALA A 147 1.34 4.90 9.96
N MET A 148 2.53 5.50 9.98
CA MET A 148 3.80 4.77 10.02
C MET A 148 4.82 5.48 10.90
N TYR A 149 5.72 4.73 11.52
CA TYR A 149 6.89 5.25 12.21
C TYR A 149 8.08 4.29 12.04
N MET A 150 9.30 4.74 12.35
CA MET A 150 10.48 3.87 12.36
C MET A 150 10.71 3.36 13.78
N ASP A 151 10.84 2.04 13.94
CA ASP A 151 11.20 1.45 15.23
C ASP A 151 12.71 1.54 15.52
N GLU A 152 13.09 1.10 16.73
CA GLU A 152 14.48 1.06 17.18
C GLU A 152 15.34 0.09 16.35
N ASN A 153 14.73 -0.93 15.75
CA ASN A 153 15.40 -1.89 14.87
C ASN A 153 15.60 -1.34 13.44
N GLY A 154 15.17 -0.11 13.17
CA GLY A 154 15.31 0.56 11.88
C GLY A 154 14.37 0.01 10.80
N LEU A 155 13.22 -0.54 11.18
CA LEU A 155 12.16 -0.96 10.28
C LEU A 155 10.93 -0.03 10.39
N PRO A 156 10.21 0.20 9.28
CA PRO A 156 8.95 0.91 9.33
C PRO A 156 7.87 0.02 9.94
N VAL A 157 7.18 0.55 10.93
CA VAL A 157 6.00 -0.07 11.57
C VAL A 157 4.76 0.67 11.11
N VAL A 158 3.72 -0.06 10.74
CA VAL A 158 2.43 0.48 10.30
C VAL A 158 1.46 0.48 11.48
N ILE A 159 0.83 1.62 11.74
CA ILE A 159 -0.27 1.77 12.68
C ILE A 159 -1.55 1.48 11.91
N GLU A 160 -2.07 0.25 12.03
CA GLU A 160 -3.21 -0.22 11.22
C GLU A 160 -4.41 0.72 11.33
N GLU A 161 -4.71 1.19 12.53
CA GLU A 161 -5.88 2.04 12.80
C GLU A 161 -5.88 3.35 12.02
N LYS A 162 -4.70 3.89 11.72
CA LYS A 162 -4.54 5.14 10.93
C LYS A 162 -4.35 4.88 9.44
N CYS A 163 -4.06 3.64 9.04
CA CYS A 163 -3.72 3.32 7.65
C CYS A 163 -4.97 3.39 6.76
N THR A 164 -5.00 4.30 5.80
CA THR A 164 -6.12 4.43 4.86
C THR A 164 -5.99 3.52 3.64
N GLY A 165 -4.91 2.74 3.52
CA GLY A 165 -4.70 1.89 2.35
C GLY A 165 -4.38 2.65 1.05
N CYS A 166 -4.01 3.95 1.14
CA CYS A 166 -3.77 4.81 -0.03
C CYS A 166 -2.55 4.42 -0.90
N GLY A 167 -1.67 3.52 -0.45
CA GLY A 167 -0.53 3.03 -1.23
C GLY A 167 0.62 4.03 -1.46
N MET A 168 0.61 5.22 -0.84
CA MET A 168 1.71 6.18 -0.99
C MET A 168 3.06 5.62 -0.52
N CYS A 169 3.07 4.86 0.59
CA CYS A 169 4.26 4.18 1.09
C CYS A 169 4.77 3.10 0.12
N VAL A 170 3.87 2.42 -0.60
CA VAL A 170 4.22 1.44 -1.65
C VAL A 170 4.97 2.14 -2.77
N ARG A 171 4.41 3.23 -3.32
CA ARG A 171 5.05 4.03 -4.38
C ARG A 171 6.37 4.66 -3.95
N ALA A 172 6.47 5.07 -2.69
CA ALA A 172 7.66 5.72 -2.15
C ALA A 172 8.81 4.75 -1.86
N CYS A 173 8.53 3.45 -1.71
CA CYS A 173 9.53 2.46 -1.36
C CYS A 173 10.32 2.00 -2.59
N PRO A 174 11.61 2.35 -2.73
CA PRO A 174 12.37 2.00 -3.94
C PRO A 174 12.73 0.50 -4.00
N ARG A 175 12.48 -0.25 -2.91
CA ARG A 175 12.74 -1.69 -2.75
C ARG A 175 11.54 -2.59 -3.05
N ASP A 176 10.36 -2.00 -3.27
CA ASP A 176 9.11 -2.74 -3.49
C ASP A 176 8.82 -3.79 -2.38
N ILE A 177 9.06 -3.41 -1.12
CA ILE A 177 8.86 -4.26 0.06
C ILE A 177 7.57 -3.95 0.82
N ILE A 178 6.72 -3.07 0.31
CA ILE A 178 5.45 -2.72 0.99
C ILE A 178 4.32 -3.11 0.06
N VAL A 179 3.34 -3.85 0.58
CA VAL A 179 2.13 -4.24 -0.16
C VAL A 179 0.89 -3.79 0.58
N LEU A 180 -0.24 -3.75 -0.10
CA LEU A 180 -1.54 -3.53 0.50
C LEU A 180 -2.25 -4.88 0.65
N ALA A 181 -2.45 -5.32 1.89
CA ALA A 181 -3.22 -6.52 2.20
C ALA A 181 -4.60 -6.11 2.72
N GLU A 182 -5.62 -6.94 2.53
CA GLU A 182 -6.93 -6.69 3.14
C GLU A 182 -6.84 -6.84 4.65
N GLU A 183 -7.57 -6.01 5.40
CA GLU A 183 -7.56 -5.97 6.85
C GLU A 183 -7.79 -7.33 7.53
N PRO A 184 -8.62 -8.26 7.02
CA PRO A 184 -8.75 -9.59 7.61
C PRO A 184 -7.53 -10.48 7.40
N GLN A 185 -6.66 -10.21 6.42
CA GLN A 185 -5.48 -11.01 6.11
C GLN A 185 -4.40 -10.73 7.16
N GLY A 186 -4.01 -11.74 7.93
CA GLY A 186 -3.09 -11.57 9.05
C GLY A 186 -1.75 -12.29 8.90
N VAL A 187 -1.64 -13.22 7.95
CA VAL A 187 -0.40 -13.96 7.72
C VAL A 187 0.41 -13.31 6.61
N HIS A 188 1.64 -12.92 6.92
CA HIS A 188 2.54 -12.26 5.96
C HIS A 188 3.93 -12.89 5.95
N ILE A 189 4.52 -13.01 4.76
CA ILE A 189 5.93 -13.40 4.60
C ILE A 189 6.79 -12.15 4.65
N ARG A 190 7.55 -11.97 5.74
CA ARG A 190 8.34 -10.76 5.99
C ARG A 190 9.72 -10.78 5.34
N CYS A 191 9.78 -11.19 4.07
CA CYS A 191 11.00 -11.18 3.26
C CYS A 191 10.66 -10.88 1.80
N ARG A 192 11.55 -10.15 1.13
CA ARG A 192 11.49 -9.86 -0.31
C ARG A 192 12.75 -10.27 -1.08
N SER A 193 13.70 -10.91 -0.40
CA SER A 193 14.94 -11.35 -1.04
C SER A 193 14.70 -12.47 -2.04
N LEU A 194 15.21 -12.28 -3.26
CA LEU A 194 15.24 -13.31 -4.31
C LEU A 194 16.61 -14.02 -4.40
N ALA A 195 17.56 -13.64 -3.53
CA ALA A 195 18.85 -14.31 -3.42
C ALA A 195 18.70 -15.77 -2.99
N LEU A 196 19.71 -16.60 -3.30
CA LEU A 196 19.72 -18.00 -2.87
C LEU A 196 19.68 -18.11 -1.35
N GLY A 197 18.99 -19.11 -0.83
CA GLY A 197 18.81 -19.29 0.62
C GLY A 197 20.13 -19.37 1.40
N LYS A 198 21.20 -19.88 0.79
CA LYS A 198 22.56 -19.87 1.36
C LYS A 198 23.05 -18.44 1.60
N ASP A 199 22.90 -17.57 0.61
CA ASP A 199 23.35 -16.18 0.66
C ASP A 199 22.51 -15.38 1.64
N VAL A 200 21.19 -15.59 1.62
CA VAL A 200 20.26 -14.98 2.59
C VAL A 200 20.66 -15.33 4.02
N ARG A 201 20.89 -16.62 4.32
CA ARG A 201 21.30 -17.06 5.66
C ARG A 201 22.65 -16.49 6.09
N GLY A 202 23.54 -16.21 5.13
CA GLY A 202 24.82 -15.55 5.38
C GLY A 202 24.70 -14.09 5.84
N VAL A 203 23.63 -13.40 5.44
CA VAL A 203 23.47 -11.95 5.67
C VAL A 203 22.28 -11.58 6.57
N CYS A 204 21.29 -12.45 6.74
CA CYS A 204 20.07 -12.17 7.50
C CYS A 204 19.57 -13.42 8.26
N SER A 205 19.39 -13.32 9.57
CA SER A 205 18.93 -14.42 10.42
C SER A 205 17.43 -14.75 10.29
N VAL A 206 16.63 -13.84 9.72
CA VAL A 206 15.16 -13.99 9.57
C VAL A 206 14.68 -14.00 8.12
N GLY A 207 15.60 -14.10 7.16
CA GLY A 207 15.27 -14.11 5.73
C GLY A 207 14.72 -15.45 5.26
N CYS A 208 13.86 -15.42 4.23
CA CYS A 208 13.37 -16.63 3.58
C CYS A 208 14.53 -17.37 2.90
N ILE A 209 14.62 -18.69 3.10
CA ILE A 209 15.64 -19.54 2.49
C ILE A 209 15.08 -20.54 1.47
N ALA A 210 13.86 -20.30 0.98
CA ALA A 210 13.19 -21.13 -0.02
C ALA A 210 13.05 -22.64 0.34
N CYS A 211 12.98 -23.00 1.62
CA CYS A 211 12.98 -24.40 2.05
C CYS A 211 11.68 -25.20 1.77
N ARG A 212 10.64 -24.56 1.24
CA ARG A 212 9.33 -25.16 0.88
C ARG A 212 8.53 -25.82 2.01
N ARG A 213 8.91 -25.66 3.28
CA ARG A 213 8.13 -26.20 4.41
C ARG A 213 6.74 -25.58 4.52
N CYS A 214 6.66 -24.26 4.38
CA CYS A 214 5.39 -23.52 4.44
C CYS A 214 4.43 -23.82 3.29
N GLU A 215 4.98 -24.06 2.09
CA GLU A 215 4.23 -24.52 0.91
C GLU A 215 3.63 -25.91 1.14
N LYS A 216 4.43 -26.87 1.63
CA LYS A 216 3.96 -28.23 1.94
C LYS A 216 2.93 -28.29 3.08
N GLU A 217 3.07 -27.43 4.07
CA GLU A 217 2.18 -27.40 5.25
C GLU A 217 0.84 -26.71 4.97
N CYS A 218 0.73 -25.92 3.88
CA CYS A 218 -0.45 -25.13 3.62
C CYS A 218 -1.65 -26.01 3.20
N PRO A 219 -2.73 -26.10 4.00
CA PRO A 219 -3.87 -27.00 3.69
C PRO A 219 -4.74 -26.54 2.52
N VAL A 220 -4.51 -25.30 2.06
CA VAL A 220 -5.29 -24.63 1.00
C VAL A 220 -4.42 -24.22 -0.18
N ASN A 221 -3.15 -24.66 -0.22
CA ASN A 221 -2.20 -24.33 -1.28
C ASN A 221 -2.12 -22.80 -1.56
N ALA A 222 -2.14 -22.00 -0.50
CA ALA A 222 -2.04 -20.54 -0.57
C ALA A 222 -0.59 -20.04 -0.57
N ILE A 223 0.41 -20.93 -0.46
CA ILE A 223 1.81 -20.54 -0.46
C ILE A 223 2.53 -21.28 -1.57
N THR A 224 3.27 -20.54 -2.39
CA THR A 224 4.13 -21.08 -3.44
C THR A 224 5.55 -20.56 -3.25
N VAL A 225 6.57 -21.40 -3.49
CA VAL A 225 7.98 -20.96 -3.46
C VAL A 225 8.56 -20.89 -4.87
N GLU A 226 8.76 -19.66 -5.33
CA GLU A 226 9.27 -19.31 -6.66
C GLU A 226 10.38 -18.26 -6.53
N ASP A 227 11.36 -18.26 -7.44
CA ASP A 227 12.47 -17.28 -7.44
C ASP A 227 13.21 -17.17 -6.09
N ASN A 228 13.40 -18.30 -5.40
CA ASN A 228 13.99 -18.38 -4.06
C ASN A 228 13.20 -17.67 -2.94
N LEU A 229 11.92 -17.34 -3.17
CA LEU A 229 11.08 -16.66 -2.20
C LEU A 229 9.70 -17.32 -2.08
N ALA A 230 9.23 -17.49 -0.85
CA ALA A 230 7.85 -17.89 -0.61
C ALA A 230 6.90 -16.69 -0.82
N ARG A 231 5.81 -16.90 -1.56
CA ARG A 231 4.74 -15.92 -1.82
C ARG A 231 3.41 -16.45 -1.29
N ILE A 232 2.57 -15.56 -0.76
CA ILE A 232 1.20 -15.89 -0.33
C ILE A 232 0.21 -15.43 -1.40
N ASP A 233 -0.65 -16.35 -1.82
CA ASP A 233 -1.92 -16.06 -2.47
C ASP A 233 -2.93 -15.72 -1.37
N TYR A 234 -3.25 -14.43 -1.25
CA TYR A 234 -4.11 -13.93 -0.20
C TYR A 234 -5.59 -14.31 -0.39
N ASP A 235 -6.02 -14.62 -1.62
CA ASP A 235 -7.39 -15.05 -1.90
C ASP A 235 -7.66 -16.48 -1.41
N LYS A 236 -6.60 -17.29 -1.33
CA LYS A 236 -6.67 -18.67 -0.81
C LYS A 236 -6.35 -18.76 0.68
N CYS A 237 -5.57 -17.83 1.22
CA CYS A 237 -5.11 -17.91 2.60
C CYS A 237 -6.27 -17.85 3.60
N ILE A 238 -6.29 -18.79 4.56
CA ILE A 238 -7.34 -18.87 5.59
C ILE A 238 -6.90 -18.41 6.98
N ASN A 239 -5.72 -17.79 7.11
CA ASN A 239 -5.12 -17.40 8.41
C ASN A 239 -5.01 -18.55 9.44
N CYS A 240 -4.84 -19.81 8.99
CA CYS A 240 -4.71 -20.96 9.91
C CYS A 240 -3.36 -21.04 10.67
N ARG A 241 -2.40 -20.16 10.34
CA ARG A 241 -1.08 -20.00 10.99
C ARG A 241 -0.15 -21.22 10.96
N ARG A 242 -0.51 -22.33 10.31
CA ARG A 242 0.38 -23.52 10.23
C ARG A 242 1.74 -23.20 9.60
N CYS A 243 1.75 -22.38 8.55
CA CYS A 243 2.97 -21.91 7.89
C CYS A 243 3.89 -21.10 8.81
N VAL A 244 3.33 -20.36 9.78
CA VAL A 244 4.08 -19.61 10.79
C VAL A 244 4.83 -20.57 11.69
N ALA A 245 4.15 -21.61 12.18
CA ALA A 245 4.73 -22.60 13.09
C ALA A 245 5.89 -23.42 12.47
N VAL A 246 5.86 -23.67 11.16
CA VAL A 246 6.87 -24.51 10.48
C VAL A 246 8.05 -23.73 9.89
N CYS A 247 8.02 -22.39 9.91
CA CYS A 247 9.06 -21.57 9.29
C CYS A 247 10.34 -21.57 10.14
N PRO A 248 11.46 -22.21 9.70
CA PRO A 248 12.65 -22.34 10.52
C PRO A 248 13.42 -21.02 10.72
N MET A 249 13.10 -20.00 9.93
CA MET A 249 13.72 -18.67 9.95
C MET A 249 12.84 -17.63 10.64
N ASN A 250 11.65 -18.02 11.15
CA ASN A 250 10.68 -17.08 11.73
C ASN A 250 10.35 -15.88 10.81
N THR A 251 10.40 -16.11 9.49
CA THR A 251 10.14 -15.10 8.45
C THR A 251 8.65 -14.85 8.26
N ILE A 252 7.81 -15.86 8.48
CA ILE A 252 6.36 -15.74 8.33
C ILE A 252 5.79 -15.33 9.67
N GLU A 253 5.03 -14.24 9.69
CA GLU A 253 4.41 -13.72 10.89
C GLU A 253 2.91 -13.70 10.76
N TYR A 254 2.24 -13.79 11.90
CA TYR A 254 0.83 -13.57 12.02
C TYR A 254 0.58 -12.30 12.85
N GLN A 255 -0.27 -11.42 12.36
CA GLN A 255 -0.70 -10.22 13.07
C GLN A 255 -1.82 -10.58 14.03
N GLU A 256 -1.61 -10.29 15.31
CA GLU A 256 -2.59 -10.62 16.35
C GLU A 256 -3.93 -9.89 16.14
N GLY A 257 -5.03 -10.55 16.52
CA GLY A 257 -6.39 -10.02 16.39
C GLY A 257 -7.08 -10.30 15.04
N LYS A 258 -6.39 -10.85 14.04
CA LYS A 258 -7.01 -11.14 12.72
C LYS A 258 -7.82 -12.44 12.69
N PRO A 259 -9.04 -12.46 12.12
CA PRO A 259 -9.87 -13.66 12.17
C PRO A 259 -9.30 -14.81 11.33
N VAL A 260 -9.68 -16.05 11.67
CA VAL A 260 -9.52 -17.19 10.75
C VAL A 260 -10.54 -17.01 9.63
N LEU A 261 -10.08 -17.03 8.37
CA LEU A 261 -10.94 -16.79 7.22
C LEU A 261 -11.59 -18.10 6.78
N LYS A 262 -12.88 -18.05 6.44
CA LYS A 262 -13.55 -19.19 5.82
C LYS A 262 -13.05 -19.32 4.38
N LYS A 263 -12.82 -20.56 3.93
CA LYS A 263 -12.50 -20.84 2.52
C LYS A 263 -13.64 -20.27 1.66
N LYS A 264 -13.37 -19.28 0.81
CA LYS A 264 -14.34 -18.85 -0.21
C LYS A 264 -14.70 -20.11 -1.01
N ARG A 265 -15.99 -20.50 -1.02
CA ARG A 265 -16.45 -21.56 -1.91
C ARG A 265 -16.14 -21.06 -3.33
N ALA A 266 -15.45 -21.86 -4.13
CA ALA A 266 -15.29 -21.54 -5.54
C ALA A 266 -16.70 -21.47 -6.13
N SER A 267 -17.12 -20.26 -6.50
CA SER A 267 -18.29 -19.99 -7.33
C SER A 267 -18.02 -20.40 -8.76
#